data_AF-A0A7S3JI95-F1
#
_entry.id   AF-A0A7S3JI95-F1
#
_cell.length_a   1.000
_cell.length_b   1.000
_cell.length_c   1.000
_cell.angle_alpha   90.00
_cell.angle_beta   90.00
_cell.angle_gamma   90.00
#
_symmetry.space_group_name_H-M   'P 1'
#
loop_
_entity.id
_entity.type
_entity.pdbx_description
1 polymer ?
#
loop_
_entity_poly.entity_id
_entity_poly.type
_entity_poly.pdbx_seq_one_letter_code
_entity_poly.pdbx_strand_id
1 'polypeptide(L)'
;EPDTVKRLLNKAIENFKEAWPLFKICVGEAFEKEHWRALFYMIDLPKTVTVENLKFINFLDAIENMVAKSSEIKDLGARAQGEVSLREAIQELRAWCDQTEFALTDYVGANKRTVPLIKEWKDLMNQVSDNQSLLISLKESRFFSRFSDQVDQFESKLSGIDEYLQ
;
A
#
# COMPACT_ATOMS: atom_id res chain seq x y z
N GLU A 1 0.61 -14.59 -51.50
CA GLU A 1 -0.33 -13.68 -50.80
C GLU A 1 -0.99 -14.28 -49.54
N PRO A 2 -1.49 -15.53 -49.50
CA PRO A 2 -2.10 -16.11 -48.28
C PRO A 2 -1.13 -16.24 -47.10
N ASP A 3 0.15 -16.46 -47.41
CA ASP A 3 1.20 -16.77 -46.44
C ASP A 3 1.61 -15.54 -45.60
N THR A 4 1.50 -14.33 -46.17
CA THR A 4 1.82 -13.08 -45.46
C THR A 4 0.79 -12.76 -44.39
N VAL A 5 -0.50 -12.94 -44.71
CA VAL A 5 -1.61 -12.71 -43.76
C VAL A 5 -1.55 -13.72 -42.62
N LYS A 6 -1.30 -15.00 -42.94
CA LYS A 6 -1.11 -16.06 -41.94
C LYS A 6 0.06 -15.76 -41.01
N ARG A 7 1.19 -15.29 -41.54
CA ARG A 7 2.36 -14.90 -40.74
C ARG A 7 2.06 -13.72 -39.81
N LEU A 8 1.33 -12.71 -40.30
CA LEU A 8 0.90 -11.55 -39.50
C LEU A 8 -0.03 -11.96 -38.35
N LEU A 9 -1.03 -12.80 -38.63
CA LEU A 9 -1.95 -13.33 -37.62
C LEU A 9 -1.21 -14.17 -36.57
N ASN A 10 -0.31 -15.05 -36.99
CA ASN A 10 0.49 -15.85 -36.05
C ASN A 10 1.36 -14.97 -35.16
N LYS A 11 2.00 -13.93 -35.70
CA LYS A 11 2.78 -12.97 -34.90
C LYS A 11 1.89 -12.26 -33.87
N ALA A 12 0.71 -11.82 -34.27
CA ALA A 12 -0.24 -11.17 -33.35
C ALA A 12 -0.70 -12.13 -32.24
N ILE A 13 -0.96 -13.40 -32.57
CA ILE A 13 -1.34 -14.43 -31.59
C ILE A 13 -0.21 -14.67 -30.59
N GLU A 14 1.04 -14.80 -31.04
CA GLU A 14 2.18 -15.00 -30.13
C GLU A 14 2.39 -13.80 -29.22
N ASN A 15 2.35 -12.57 -29.76
CA ASN A 15 2.44 -11.36 -28.94
C ASN A 15 1.32 -11.32 -27.87
N PHE A 16 0.10 -11.73 -28.22
CA PHE A 16 -1.00 -11.75 -27.28
C PHE A 16 -0.81 -12.81 -26.17
N LYS A 17 -0.27 -13.98 -26.51
CA LYS A 17 0.05 -15.03 -25.53
C LYS A 17 1.11 -14.55 -24.54
N GLU A 18 2.13 -13.84 -25.01
CA GLU A 18 3.18 -13.28 -24.15
C GLU A 18 2.66 -12.15 -23.26
N ALA A 19 1.74 -11.33 -23.78
CA ALA A 19 1.11 -10.25 -23.01
C ALA A 19 0.06 -10.74 -22.00
N TRP A 20 -0.55 -11.91 -22.21
CA TRP A 20 -1.59 -12.47 -21.35
C TRP A 20 -1.26 -12.48 -19.84
N PRO A 21 -0.10 -13.01 -19.38
CA PRO A 21 0.26 -12.95 -17.96
C PRO A 21 0.44 -11.51 -17.46
N LEU A 22 0.85 -10.57 -18.32
CA LEU A 22 1.03 -9.17 -17.96
C LEU A 22 -0.31 -8.47 -17.77
N PHE A 23 -1.34 -8.80 -18.55
CA PHE A 23 -2.68 -8.25 -18.34
C PHE A 23 -3.24 -8.58 -16.97
N LYS A 24 -2.95 -9.78 -16.43
CA LYS A 24 -3.35 -10.14 -15.06
C LYS A 24 -2.74 -9.21 -14.02
N ILE A 25 -1.47 -8.82 -14.20
CA ILE A 25 -0.80 -7.86 -13.32
C ILE A 25 -1.40 -6.46 -13.51
N CYS A 26 -1.70 -6.09 -14.76
CA CYS A 26 -2.29 -4.80 -15.12
C CYS A 26 -3.77 -4.65 -14.71
N VAL A 27 -4.40 -5.68 -14.12
CA VAL A 27 -5.66 -5.51 -13.38
C VAL A 27 -5.43 -4.58 -12.18
N GLY A 28 -4.24 -4.62 -11.60
CA GLY A 28 -3.78 -3.66 -10.61
C GLY A 28 -4.50 -3.75 -9.27
N GLU A 29 -4.89 -4.95 -8.84
CA GLU A 29 -5.54 -5.16 -7.52
C GLU A 29 -4.73 -4.56 -6.36
N ALA A 30 -3.40 -4.68 -6.41
CA ALA A 30 -2.48 -4.10 -5.42
C ALA A 30 -1.99 -2.68 -5.77
N PHE A 31 -2.40 -2.10 -6.90
CA PHE A 31 -1.81 -0.88 -7.44
C PHE A 31 -2.41 0.38 -6.83
N GLU A 32 -1.55 1.20 -6.25
CA GLU A 32 -1.85 2.61 -5.97
C GLU A 32 -1.55 3.55 -7.14
N LYS A 33 -1.95 4.82 -7.01
CA LYS A 33 -1.78 5.88 -8.03
C LYS A 33 -0.35 5.96 -8.58
N GLU A 34 0.67 5.75 -7.75
CA GLU A 34 2.06 5.77 -8.20
C GLU A 34 2.44 4.57 -9.07
N HIS A 35 1.91 3.39 -8.76
CA HIS A 35 2.10 2.17 -9.56
C HIS A 35 1.46 2.33 -10.94
N TRP A 36 0.24 2.88 -10.99
CA TRP A 36 -0.41 3.21 -12.25
C TRP A 36 0.39 4.20 -13.09
N ARG A 37 0.93 5.27 -12.47
CA ARG A 37 1.80 6.22 -13.15
C ARG A 37 3.06 5.56 -13.71
N ALA A 38 3.71 4.69 -12.92
CA ALA A 38 4.88 3.96 -13.36
C ALA A 38 4.54 3.02 -14.53
N LEU A 39 3.43 2.28 -14.45
CA LEU A 39 2.97 1.41 -15.54
C LEU A 39 2.72 2.22 -16.81
N PHE A 40 1.95 3.31 -16.74
CA PHE A 40 1.62 4.13 -17.91
C PHE A 40 2.88 4.69 -18.58
N TYR A 41 3.88 5.07 -17.79
CA TYR A 41 5.19 5.49 -18.31
C TYR A 41 5.98 4.34 -18.94
N MET A 42 5.94 3.14 -18.35
CA MET A 42 6.60 1.95 -18.90
C MET A 42 6.03 1.60 -20.28
N ILE A 43 4.70 1.53 -20.42
CA ILE A 43 4.07 1.05 -21.66
C ILE A 43 3.82 2.16 -22.70
N ASP A 44 4.31 3.36 -22.42
CA ASP A 44 4.21 4.57 -23.26
C ASP A 44 2.76 4.96 -23.59
N LEU A 45 1.90 4.97 -22.57
CA LEU A 45 0.52 5.40 -22.74
C LEU A 45 0.42 6.93 -22.87
N PRO A 46 -0.53 7.44 -23.68
CA PRO A 46 -0.77 8.86 -23.79
C PRO A 46 -1.09 9.50 -22.44
N LYS A 47 -0.56 10.71 -22.18
CA LYS A 47 -0.78 11.45 -20.92
C LYS A 47 -2.25 11.80 -20.64
N THR A 48 -3.10 11.69 -21.65
CA THR A 48 -4.56 11.86 -21.52
C THR A 48 -5.24 10.67 -20.84
N VAL A 49 -4.55 9.52 -20.78
CA VAL A 49 -5.04 8.31 -20.11
C VAL A 49 -4.77 8.42 -18.61
N THR A 50 -5.82 8.17 -17.83
CA THR A 50 -5.86 8.17 -16.37
C THR A 50 -6.50 6.86 -15.92
N VAL A 51 -6.35 6.50 -14.65
CA VAL A 51 -6.98 5.29 -14.10
C VAL A 51 -8.52 5.31 -14.30
N GLU A 52 -9.13 6.49 -14.24
CA GLU A 52 -10.58 6.68 -14.35
C GLU A 52 -11.11 6.50 -15.79
N ASN A 53 -10.30 6.79 -16.80
CA ASN A 53 -10.68 6.70 -18.21
C ASN A 53 -9.95 5.59 -18.99
N LEU A 54 -9.19 4.76 -18.28
CA LEU A 54 -8.42 3.65 -18.83
C LEU A 54 -9.35 2.62 -19.45
N LYS A 55 -9.08 2.24 -20.69
CA LYS A 55 -9.82 1.22 -21.42
C LYS A 55 -8.90 0.07 -21.77
N PHE A 56 -9.47 -1.13 -21.91
CA PHE A 56 -8.70 -2.31 -22.31
C PHE A 56 -7.98 -2.12 -23.66
N ILE A 57 -8.57 -1.37 -24.59
CA ILE A 57 -7.95 -1.04 -25.88
C ILE A 57 -6.58 -0.34 -25.72
N ASN A 58 -6.39 0.47 -24.67
CA ASN A 58 -5.12 1.12 -24.40
C ASN A 58 -3.99 0.11 -24.14
N PHE A 59 -4.31 -1.00 -23.47
CA PHE A 59 -3.36 -2.09 -23.26
C PHE A 59 -3.14 -2.92 -24.52
N LEU A 60 -4.18 -3.13 -25.33
CA LEU A 60 -4.07 -3.82 -26.62
C LEU A 60 -3.15 -3.07 -27.58
N ASP A 61 -3.28 -1.75 -27.65
CA ASP A 61 -2.44 -0.89 -28.49
C ASP A 61 -0.98 -0.85 -28.00
N ALA A 62 -0.76 -1.14 -26.71
CA ALA A 62 0.56 -1.14 -26.07
C ALA A 62 1.19 -2.54 -25.89
N ILE A 63 0.63 -3.59 -26.51
CA ILE A 63 1.10 -4.99 -26.35
C ILE A 63 2.60 -5.14 -26.61
N GLU A 64 3.11 -4.55 -27.69
CA GLU A 64 4.54 -4.69 -28.03
C GLU A 64 5.44 -4.08 -26.94
N ASN A 65 5.06 -2.92 -26.40
CA ASN A 65 5.78 -2.27 -25.30
C ASN A 65 5.66 -3.07 -24.00
N MET A 66 4.49 -3.65 -23.72
CA MET A 66 4.26 -4.50 -22.55
C MET A 66 5.17 -5.73 -22.57
N VAL A 67 5.23 -6.43 -23.70
CA VAL A 67 6.08 -7.60 -23.88
C VAL A 67 7.56 -7.21 -23.74
N ALA A 68 7.97 -6.10 -24.36
CA ALA A 68 9.34 -5.58 -24.27
C ALA A 68 9.75 -5.25 -22.82
N LYS A 69 8.83 -4.71 -22.00
CA LYS A 69 9.06 -4.37 -20.59
C LYS A 69 8.47 -5.38 -19.61
N SER A 70 8.33 -6.63 -20.01
CA SER A 70 7.67 -7.66 -19.22
C SER A 70 8.30 -7.89 -17.84
N SER A 71 9.62 -7.78 -17.72
CA SER A 71 10.32 -7.89 -16.43
C SER A 71 9.96 -6.74 -15.50
N GLU A 72 10.02 -5.50 -15.99
CA GLU A 72 9.71 -4.30 -15.20
C GLU A 72 8.25 -4.31 -14.70
N ILE A 73 7.31 -4.77 -15.54
CA ILE A 73 5.89 -4.89 -15.15
C ILE A 73 5.72 -5.95 -14.06
N LYS A 74 6.44 -7.07 -14.14
CA LYS A 74 6.41 -8.12 -13.11
C LYS A 74 6.99 -7.62 -11.79
N ASP A 75 8.12 -6.91 -11.84
CA ASP A 75 8.76 -6.34 -10.65
C ASP A 75 7.88 -5.26 -10.01
N LEU A 76 7.22 -4.43 -10.84
CA LEU A 76 6.24 -3.45 -10.37
C LEU A 76 5.07 -4.13 -9.66
N GLY A 77 4.55 -5.23 -10.23
CA GLY A 77 3.49 -6.03 -9.61
C GLY A 77 3.91 -6.68 -8.30
N ALA A 78 5.10 -7.28 -8.25
CA ALA A 78 5.64 -7.89 -7.04
C ALA A 78 5.85 -6.85 -5.93
N ARG A 79 6.33 -5.66 -6.29
CA ARG A 79 6.47 -4.53 -5.36
C ARG A 79 5.13 -4.07 -4.84
N ALA A 80 4.17 -3.78 -5.73
CA ALA A 80 2.83 -3.34 -5.33
C ALA A 80 2.18 -4.35 -4.38
N GLN A 81 2.28 -5.65 -4.70
CA GLN A 81 1.75 -6.73 -3.86
C GLN A 81 2.43 -6.80 -2.49
N GLY A 82 3.76 -6.63 -2.45
CA GLY A 82 4.53 -6.63 -1.21
C GLY A 82 4.29 -5.41 -0.31
N GLU A 83 3.78 -4.31 -0.88
CA GLU A 83 3.40 -3.11 -0.14
C GLU A 83 1.98 -3.20 0.45
N VAL A 84 1.14 -4.17 0.04
CA VAL A 84 -0.25 -4.29 0.52
C VAL A 84 -0.31 -4.48 2.04
N SER A 85 0.42 -5.47 2.57
CA SER A 85 0.39 -5.76 4.01
C SER A 85 0.98 -4.62 4.85
N LEU A 86 2.00 -3.92 4.33
CA LEU A 86 2.56 -2.74 4.98
C LEU A 86 1.51 -1.63 5.10
N ARG A 87 0.78 -1.37 4.01
CA ARG A 87 -0.26 -0.35 3.96
C ARG A 87 -1.41 -0.68 4.91
N GLU A 88 -1.85 -1.93 4.92
CA GLU A 88 -2.91 -2.41 5.82
C GLU A 88 -2.50 -2.22 7.29
N ALA A 89 -1.30 -2.63 7.67
CA ALA A 89 -0.79 -2.46 9.04
C ALA A 89 -0.67 -0.98 9.45
N ILE A 90 -0.19 -0.11 8.56
CA ILE A 90 -0.09 1.33 8.84
C ILE A 90 -1.49 1.95 8.95
N GLN A 91 -2.45 1.50 8.13
CA GLN A 91 -3.83 1.96 8.21
C GLN A 91 -4.50 1.50 9.50
N GLU A 92 -4.25 0.28 9.95
CA GLU A 92 -4.72 -0.25 11.22
C GLU A 92 -4.15 0.56 12.39
N LEU A 93 -2.83 0.81 12.38
CA LEU A 93 -2.18 1.63 13.40
C LEU A 93 -2.76 3.05 13.44
N ARG A 94 -2.99 3.66 12.27
CA ARG A 94 -3.63 4.97 12.18
C ARG A 94 -5.03 4.95 12.76
N ALA A 95 -5.84 3.95 12.40
CA ALA A 95 -7.19 3.79 12.92
C ALA A 95 -7.17 3.62 14.46
N TRP A 96 -6.21 2.86 14.99
CA TRP A 96 -6.01 2.75 16.43
C TRP A 96 -5.68 4.10 17.06
N CYS A 97 -4.75 4.87 16.50
CA CYS A 97 -4.41 6.21 17.01
C CYS A 97 -5.62 7.17 16.97
N ASP A 98 -6.47 7.09 15.95
CA ASP A 98 -7.63 7.96 15.78
C ASP A 98 -8.81 7.57 16.70
N GLN A 99 -8.91 6.30 17.10
CA GLN A 99 -10.03 5.75 17.87
C GLN A 99 -9.72 5.54 19.36
N THR A 100 -8.45 5.49 19.74
CA THR A 100 -8.06 5.21 21.12
C THR A 100 -8.29 6.41 22.01
N GLU A 101 -9.07 6.22 23.07
CA GLU A 101 -9.37 7.22 24.08
C GLU A 101 -8.91 6.73 25.47
N PHE A 102 -8.59 7.68 26.36
CA PHE A 102 -8.31 7.33 27.75
C PHE A 102 -9.58 6.84 28.43
N ALA A 103 -9.48 5.67 29.08
CA ALA A 103 -10.53 5.19 29.96
C ALA A 103 -10.54 6.05 31.23
N LEU A 104 -11.60 6.84 31.44
CA LEU A 104 -11.73 7.74 32.59
C LEU A 104 -12.69 7.15 33.63
N THR A 105 -12.42 7.45 34.91
CA THR A 105 -13.33 7.21 36.03
C THR A 105 -13.44 8.45 36.89
N ASP A 106 -14.65 8.77 37.32
CA ASP A 106 -14.89 9.91 38.19
C ASP A 106 -14.39 9.62 39.61
N TYR A 107 -13.54 10.50 40.12
CA TYR A 107 -13.10 10.49 41.51
C TYR A 107 -13.60 11.74 42.22
N VAL A 108 -14.35 11.57 43.32
CA VAL A 108 -14.83 12.69 44.13
C VAL A 108 -13.84 12.95 45.27
N GLY A 109 -13.15 14.08 45.18
CA GLY A 109 -12.21 14.53 46.20
C GLY A 109 -12.90 15.05 47.47
N ALA A 110 -12.13 15.20 48.55
CA ALA A 110 -12.61 15.69 49.85
C ALA A 110 -13.27 17.10 49.79
N ASN A 111 -12.96 17.88 48.76
CA ASN A 111 -13.55 19.19 48.46
C ASN A 111 -14.86 19.12 47.64
N LYS A 112 -15.45 17.93 47.47
CA LYS A 112 -16.63 17.65 46.62
C LYS A 112 -16.43 17.99 45.14
N ARG A 113 -15.19 18.09 44.66
CA ARG A 113 -14.91 18.21 43.22
C ARG A 113 -14.76 16.83 42.60
N THR A 114 -15.43 16.61 41.48
CA THR A 114 -15.22 15.43 40.64
C THR A 114 -14.04 15.68 39.71
N VAL A 115 -13.07 14.79 39.73
CA VAL A 115 -11.91 14.82 38.83
C VAL A 115 -11.89 13.49 38.07
N PRO A 116 -11.88 13.51 36.73
CA PRO A 116 -11.72 12.28 35.96
C PRO A 116 -10.28 11.79 36.12
N LEU A 117 -10.12 10.57 36.59
CA LEU A 117 -8.84 9.86 36.68
C LEU A 117 -8.76 8.83 35.56
N ILE A 118 -7.59 8.70 34.96
CA ILE A 118 -7.34 7.65 33.98
C ILE A 118 -7.27 6.30 34.71
N LYS A 119 -8.03 5.32 34.20
CA LYS A 119 -8.01 3.92 34.62
C LYS A 119 -7.51 3.04 33.48
N GLU A 120 -7.35 1.75 33.75
CA GLU A 120 -6.99 0.74 32.73
C GLU A 120 -5.63 1.01 32.03
N TRP A 121 -4.71 1.66 32.74
CA TRP A 121 -3.36 1.97 32.28
C TRP A 121 -2.60 0.78 31.70
N LYS A 122 -2.73 -0.39 32.33
CA LYS A 122 -2.04 -1.60 31.88
C LYS A 122 -2.48 -2.01 30.47
N ASP A 123 -3.77 -1.90 30.17
CA ASP A 123 -4.30 -2.31 28.86
C ASP A 123 -3.86 -1.34 27.77
N LEU A 124 -3.88 -0.03 28.07
CA LEU A 124 -3.36 1.01 27.17
C LEU A 124 -1.86 0.82 26.89
N MET A 125 -1.04 0.59 27.93
CA MET A 125 0.40 0.36 27.76
C MET A 125 0.70 -0.93 26.98
N ASN A 126 -0.07 -1.99 27.17
CA ASN A 126 0.08 -3.21 26.37
C ASN A 126 -0.19 -2.93 24.88
N GLN A 127 -1.26 -2.19 24.56
CA GLN A 127 -1.57 -1.83 23.17
C GLN A 127 -0.45 -0.95 22.54
N VAL A 128 0.11 -0.02 23.31
CA VAL A 128 1.27 0.79 22.85
C VAL A 128 2.46 -0.11 22.53
N SER A 129 2.78 -1.07 23.40
CA SER A 129 3.87 -2.04 23.19
C SER A 129 3.65 -2.94 21.98
N ASP A 130 2.42 -3.40 21.75
CA ASP A 130 2.05 -4.20 20.58
C ASP A 130 2.23 -3.39 19.29
N ASN A 131 1.80 -2.12 19.29
CA ASN A 131 1.96 -1.21 18.16
C ASN A 131 3.44 -0.85 17.88
N GLN A 132 4.27 -0.71 18.91
CA GLN A 132 5.71 -0.55 18.75
C GLN A 132 6.34 -1.80 18.12
N SER A 133 5.91 -2.99 18.55
CA SER A 133 6.37 -4.27 17.97
C SER A 133 5.96 -4.40 16.51
N LEU A 134 4.73 -3.98 16.16
CA LEU A 134 4.28 -3.90 14.78
C LEU A 134 5.19 -2.99 13.96
N LEU A 135 5.48 -1.77 14.41
CA LEU A 135 6.38 -0.84 13.70
C LEU A 135 7.77 -1.42 13.44
N ILE A 136 8.34 -2.15 14.41
CA ILE A 136 9.62 -2.84 14.23
C ILE A 136 9.52 -3.87 13.11
N SER A 137 8.47 -4.70 13.10
CA SER A 137 8.27 -5.69 12.04
C SER A 137 8.10 -5.06 10.65
N LEU A 138 7.47 -3.88 10.57
CA LEU A 138 7.31 -3.15 9.31
C LEU A 138 8.65 -2.68 8.75
N LYS A 139 9.58 -2.25 9.61
CA LYS A 139 10.94 -1.80 9.24
C LYS A 139 11.80 -2.91 8.66
N GLU A 140 11.55 -4.18 9.02
CA GLU A 140 12.26 -5.33 8.47
C GLU A 140 11.82 -5.68 7.03
N SER A 141 10.69 -5.14 6.57
CA SER A 141 10.21 -5.39 5.22
C SER A 141 11.08 -4.74 4.16
N ARG A 142 11.43 -5.51 3.13
CA ARG A 142 12.16 -5.00 1.94
C ARG A 142 11.42 -3.89 1.17
N PHE A 143 10.11 -3.74 1.37
CA PHE A 143 9.28 -2.73 0.71
C PHE A 143 9.03 -1.50 1.60
N PHE A 144 9.68 -1.45 2.77
CA PHE A 144 9.47 -0.40 3.78
C PHE A 144 9.87 1.01 3.35
N SER A 145 10.83 1.14 2.42
CA SER A 145 11.44 2.44 2.08
C SER A 145 10.46 3.57 1.74
N ARG A 146 9.26 3.25 1.22
CA ARG A 146 8.23 4.26 0.89
C ARG A 146 7.44 4.74 2.10
N PHE A 147 7.43 3.97 3.18
CA PHE A 147 6.65 4.19 4.38
C PHE A 147 7.49 4.72 5.56
N SER A 148 8.81 4.87 5.39
CA SER A 148 9.75 5.29 6.44
C SER A 148 9.25 6.53 7.19
N ASP A 149 8.95 7.60 6.46
CA ASP A 149 8.59 8.88 7.06
C ASP A 149 7.30 8.80 7.88
N GLN A 150 6.37 7.94 7.49
CA GLN A 150 5.11 7.74 8.22
C GLN A 150 5.33 6.91 9.48
N VAL A 151 6.10 5.82 9.37
CA VAL A 151 6.40 4.92 10.48
C VAL A 151 7.27 5.63 11.52
N ASP A 152 8.24 6.45 11.11
CA ASP A 152 9.08 7.24 12.02
C ASP A 152 8.26 8.28 12.81
N GLN A 153 7.23 8.86 12.20
CA GLN A 153 6.29 9.75 12.91
C GLN A 153 5.47 9.00 13.97
N PHE A 154 5.01 7.78 13.67
CA PHE A 154 4.28 6.97 14.64
C PHE A 154 5.19 6.51 15.77
N GLU A 155 6.41 6.09 15.46
CA GLU A 155 7.40 5.68 16.46
C GLU A 155 7.71 6.82 17.42
N SER A 156 8.03 8.01 16.91
CA SER A 156 8.31 9.18 17.76
C SER A 156 7.14 9.52 18.69
N LYS A 157 5.90 9.42 18.21
CA LYS A 157 4.70 9.67 19.03
C LYS A 157 4.49 8.59 20.09
N LEU A 158 4.63 7.32 19.73
CA LEU A 158 4.46 6.19 20.66
C LEU A 158 5.57 6.14 21.71
N SER A 159 6.82 6.42 21.34
CA SER A 159 7.93 6.52 22.30
C SER A 159 7.72 7.65 23.30
N GLY A 160 7.18 8.80 22.87
CA GLY A 160 6.82 9.87 23.79
C GLY A 160 5.74 9.46 24.79
N ILE A 161 4.76 8.66 24.35
CA ILE A 161 3.70 8.15 25.25
C ILE A 161 4.31 7.30 26.37
N ASP A 162 5.26 6.42 26.09
CA ASP A 162 5.92 5.63 27.13
C ASP A 162 6.66 6.51 28.16
N GLU A 163 7.32 7.58 27.69
CA GLU A 163 8.03 8.53 28.57
C GLU A 163 7.09 9.42 29.40
N TYR A 164 5.96 9.86 28.84
CA TYR A 164 5.00 10.73 29.54
C TYR A 164 4.08 10.00 30.51
N LEU A 165 3.95 8.68 30.37
CA LEU A 165 3.04 7.85 31.17
C LEU A 165 3.74 7.09 32.31
N GLN A 166 5.06 7.13 32.40
CA GLN A 166 5.86 6.71 33.57
C GLN A 166 5.77 7.73 34.72
#